data_AF-A0A820KBG4-F1
#
_entry.id   AF-A0A820KBG4-F1
#
_cell.length_a   1.000
_cell.length_b   1.000
_cell.length_c   1.000
_cell.angle_alpha   90.00
_cell.angle_beta   90.00
_cell.angle_gamma   90.00
#
_symmetry.space_group_name_H-M   'P 1'
#
loop_
_entity.id
_entity.type
_entity.pdbx_description
1 polymer ?
#
loop_
_entity_poly.entity_id
_entity_poly.type
_entity_poly.pdbx_seq_one_letter_code
_entity_poly.pdbx_strand_id
1 'polypeptide(L)' 'MKLHFLIVFMNIFSIISSEKIEELYQYLMSNYNKHVRPVENNSDILTVKVGVKLVQIDDVNEINQIMQTHVYVLH' A
#
# COMPACT_ATOMS: atom_id res chain seq x y z
N MET A 1 25.31 -21.47 25.18
CA MET A 1 25.69 -21.99 23.84
C MET A 1 24.47 -22.31 22.96
N LYS A 2 23.46 -23.08 23.44
CA LYS A 2 22.24 -23.40 22.67
C LYS A 2 21.40 -22.18 22.25
N LEU A 3 21.25 -21.17 23.11
CA LEU A 3 20.50 -19.94 22.80
C LEU A 3 21.17 -19.10 21.70
N HIS A 4 22.50 -18.99 21.74
CA HIS A 4 23.26 -18.22 20.75
C HIS A 4 23.16 -18.87 19.36
N PHE A 5 23.20 -20.21 19.30
CA PHE A 5 22.99 -20.95 18.07
C PHE A 5 21.57 -20.74 17.48
N LEU A 6 20.55 -20.72 18.34
CA LEU A 6 19.17 -20.45 17.92
C LEU A 6 19.00 -19.02 17.37
N ILE A 7 19.62 -18.03 18.02
CA ILE A 7 19.61 -16.64 17.53
C ILE A 7 20.28 -16.55 16.16
N VAL A 8 21.46 -17.15 15.99
CA VAL A 8 22.16 -17.15 14.69
C VAL A 8 21.33 -17.82 13.60
N PHE A 9 20.69 -18.95 13.91
CA PHE A 9 19.80 -19.63 12.96
C PHE A 9 18.62 -18.77 12.52
N MET A 10 17.97 -18.06 13.45
CA MET A 10 16.87 -17.13 13.15
C MET A 10 17.34 -15.97 12.27
N ASN A 11 18.54 -15.43 12.51
CA ASN A 11 19.08 -14.35 11.70
C ASN A 11 19.36 -14.80 10.25
N ILE A 12 19.93 -15.99 10.06
CA ILE A 12 20.18 -16.55 8.73
C ILE A 12 18.86 -16.76 7.98
N PHE A 13 17.83 -17.24 8.67
CA PHE A 13 16.51 -17.44 8.05
C PHE A 13 15.86 -16.11 7.63
N SER A 14 15.98 -15.05 8.45
CA SER A 14 15.49 -13.71 8.11
C SER A 14 16.21 -13.12 6.89
N ILE A 15 17.52 -13.33 6.77
CA ILE A 15 18.31 -12.84 5.62
C ILE A 15 17.84 -13.49 4.32
N ILE A 16 17.72 -14.83 4.31
CA ILE A 16 17.26 -15.58 3.12
C ILE A 16 15.84 -15.18 2.73
N SER A 17 14.97 -14.92 3.71
CA SER A 17 13.59 -14.50 3.47
C SER A 17 13.53 -13.11 2.84
N SER A 18 14.39 -12.19 3.26
CA SER A 18 14.47 -10.84 2.70
C SER A 18 14.90 -10.86 1.23
N GLU A 19 15.92 -11.65 0.89
CA GLU A 19 16.43 -11.77 -0.48
C GLU A 19 15.36 -12.27 -1.45
N LYS A 20 14.60 -13.29 -1.06
CA LYS A 20 13.50 -13.82 -1.88
C LYS A 20 12.38 -12.82 -2.10
N ILE A 21 12.08 -11.97 -1.10
CA ILE A 21 11.09 -10.90 -1.24
C ILE A 21 11.58 -9.87 -2.25
N GLU A 22 12.86 -9.52 -2.19
CA GLU A 22 13.47 -8.58 -3.13
C GLU A 22 13.46 -9.13 -4.56
N GLU A 23 13.84 -10.39 -4.76
CA GLU A 23 13.78 -11.06 -6.07
C GLU A 23 12.36 -11.06 -6.65
N LEU A 24 11.37 -11.43 -5.84
CA LEU A 24 9.97 -11.42 -6.27
C LEU A 24 9.50 -10.00 -6.62
N TYR A 25 9.88 -9.01 -5.83
CA TYR A 25 9.55 -7.62 -6.09
C TYR A 25 10.14 -7.15 -7.43
N GLN A 26 11.42 -7.43 -7.68
CA GLN A 26 12.09 -7.10 -8.95
C GLN A 26 11.40 -7.80 -10.13
N TYR A 27 11.05 -9.07 -9.97
CA TYR A 27 10.35 -9.83 -11.01
C TYR A 27 8.98 -9.19 -11.33
N LEU A 28 8.15 -8.90 -10.33
CA LEU A 28 6.83 -8.30 -10.52
C LEU A 28 6.90 -6.89 -11.13
N MET A 29 7.89 -6.08 -10.72
CA MET A 29 8.01 -4.70 -11.19
C MET A 29 8.71 -4.57 -12.55
N SER A 30 9.48 -5.58 -12.97
CA SER A 30 10.27 -5.53 -14.23
C SER A 30 9.45 -5.20 -15.48
N ASN A 31 8.21 -5.70 -15.55
CA ASN A 31 7.31 -5.52 -16.69
C ASN A 31 6.04 -4.74 -16.33
N TYR A 32 5.97 -4.12 -15.15
CA TYR A 32 4.80 -3.39 -14.69
C TYR A 32 4.83 -1.93 -15.19
N ASN A 33 3.83 -1.54 -16.00
CA ASN A 33 3.69 -0.16 -16.46
C ASN A 33 2.62 0.60 -15.65
N LYS A 34 3.05 1.52 -14.79
CA LYS A 34 2.17 2.32 -13.93
C LYS A 34 1.20 3.26 -14.67
N HIS A 35 1.44 3.57 -15.95
CA HIS A 35 0.58 4.48 -16.73
C HIS A 35 -0.53 3.75 -17.46
N VAL A 36 -0.46 2.41 -17.51
CA VAL A 36 -1.44 1.58 -18.20
C VAL A 36 -2.45 1.07 -17.17
N ARG A 37 -3.73 1.11 -17.54
CA ARG A 37 -4.81 0.57 -16.71
C ARG A 37 -4.62 -0.95 -16.56
N PRO A 38 -4.57 -1.50 -15.34
CA PRO A 38 -4.28 -2.92 -15.12
C PRO A 38 -5.52 -3.78 -15.37
N VAL A 39 -5.82 -4.03 -16.65
CA VAL A 39 -6.88 -4.95 -17.09
C VAL A 39 -6.36 -5.87 -18.17
N GLU A 40 -6.89 -7.08 -18.26
CA GLU A 40 -6.55 -8.02 -19.33
C GLU A 40 -7.12 -7.58 -20.67
N ASN A 41 -8.39 -7.15 -20.69
CA ASN A 41 -9.04 -6.63 -21.89
C ASN A 41 -9.44 -5.17 -21.75
N ASN A 42 -9.33 -4.44 -22.85
CA ASN A 42 -9.72 -3.03 -22.89
C ASN A 42 -11.23 -2.81 -22.69
N SER A 43 -12.07 -3.80 -23.01
CA SER A 43 -13.52 -3.75 -22.84
C SER A 43 -13.98 -3.94 -21.39
N ASP A 44 -13.12 -4.48 -20.52
CA ASP A 44 -13.49 -4.79 -19.14
C ASP A 44 -13.46 -3.52 -18.28
N ILE A 45 -14.37 -3.44 -17.30
CA ILE A 45 -14.46 -2.31 -16.37
C ILE A 45 -13.60 -2.54 -15.12
N LEU A 46 -12.96 -1.46 -14.62
CA LEU A 46 -12.28 -1.46 -13.32
C LEU A 46 -13.22 -0.83 -12.29
N THR A 47 -13.59 -1.57 -11.24
CA THR A 47 -14.41 -1.03 -10.14
C THR A 47 -13.52 -0.58 -9.00
N VAL A 48 -13.43 0.73 -8.77
CA VAL A 48 -12.68 1.31 -7.63
C VAL A 48 -13.63 1.52 -6.46
N LYS A 49 -13.36 0.84 -5.34
CA LYS A 49 -14.11 1.05 -4.10
C LYS A 49 -13.40 2.14 -3.29
N VAL A 50 -14.05 3.29 -3.17
CA VAL A 50 -13.52 4.41 -2.38
C VAL A 50 -14.32 4.51 -1.08
N GLY A 51 -13.61 4.61 0.03
CA GLY A 51 -14.18 4.95 1.33
C GLY A 51 -13.58 6.26 1.83
N VAL A 52 -14.33 6.99 2.64
CA VAL A 52 -13.80 8.17 3.34
C VAL A 52 -14.13 8.02 4.80
N LYS A 53 -13.13 8.26 5.65
CA LYS A 53 -13.29 8.35 7.09
C LYS A 53 -13.06 9.79 7.52
N LEU A 54 -14.11 10.43 8.00
CA LEU A 54 -14.01 11.75 8.62
C LEU A 54 -13.22 11.63 9.93
N VAL A 55 -12.21 12.48 10.08
CA VAL A 55 -11.43 12.60 11.31
C VAL A 55 -11.97 13.76 12.13
N GLN A 56 -12.08 14.93 11.48
CA GLN A 56 -12.44 16.18 12.14
C GLN A 56 -13.07 17.16 11.15
N ILE A 57 -13.94 18.03 11.69
CA ILE A 57 -14.39 19.27 11.04
C ILE A 57 -13.64 20.40 11.73
N ASP A 58 -12.83 21.14 10.98
CA ASP A 58 -11.95 22.17 11.54
C ASP A 58 -12.62 23.54 11.56
N ASP A 59 -13.28 23.92 10.46
CA ASP A 59 -14.00 25.19 10.34
C ASP A 59 -15.18 25.10 9.36
N VAL A 60 -16.20 25.93 9.60
CA VAL A 60 -17.38 26.09 8.75
C VAL A 60 -17.63 27.57 8.53
N ASN A 61 -17.38 28.03 7.29
CA ASN A 61 -17.70 29.39 6.87
C ASN A 61 -19.06 29.41 6.18
N GLU A 62 -20.09 29.84 6.90
CA GLU A 62 -21.48 29.85 6.44
C GLU A 62 -21.76 30.92 5.37
N ILE A 63 -21.04 32.05 5.42
CA ILE A 63 -21.20 33.16 4.47
C ILE A 63 -20.62 32.78 3.11
N ASN A 64 -19.45 32.12 3.12
CA ASN A 64 -18.75 31.71 1.91
C ASN A 64 -19.08 30.26 1.48
N GLN A 65 -19.85 29.52 2.29
CA GLN A 65 -20.21 28.12 2.08
C GLN A 65 -19.01 27.18 1.94
N ILE A 66 -17.98 27.40 2.76
CA ILE A 66 -16.75 26.58 2.75
C ILE A 66 -16.67 25.81 4.06
N MET A 67 -16.45 24.50 3.97
CA MET A 67 -16.15 23.65 5.10
C MET A 67 -14.73 23.10 4.97
N GLN A 68 -13.94 23.24 6.04
CA GLN A 68 -12.61 22.64 6.15
C GLN A 68 -12.72 21.40 7.04
N THR A 69 -12.33 20.24 6.49
CA THR A 69 -12.37 18.96 7.21
C THR A 69 -11.11 18.15 6.95
N HIS A 70 -10.64 17.46 7.97
CA HIS A 70 -9.63 16.43 7.83
C HIS A 70 -10.29 15.06 7.63
N VAL A 71 -9.91 14.39 6.54
CA VAL A 71 -10.44 13.08 6.15
C VAL A 71 -9.30 12.12 5.79
N TYR A 72 -9.49 10.83 6.08
CA TYR A 72 -8.68 9.76 5.49
C TYR A 72 -9.41 9.17 4.29
N VAL A 73 -8.71 9.12 3.17
CA VAL A 73 -9.16 8.39 1.97
C VAL A 73 -8.76 6.93 2.13
N LEU A 74 -9.77 6.06 2.12
CA LEU A 74 -9.60 4.61 2.09
C LEU A 74 -9.62 4.18 0.62
N HIS A 75 -8.48 3.69 0.14
CA HIS A 75 -8.28 3.17 -1.21
C HIS A 75 -8.08 1.65 -1.17
#